data_AF-A0A3M1V6M5-F1
#
_entry.id   AF-A0A3M1V6M5-F1
#
_cell.length_a   1.000
_cell.length_b   1.000
_cell.length_c   1.000
_cell.angle_alpha   90.00
_cell.angle_beta   90.00
_cell.angle_gamma   90.00
#
_symmetry.space_group_name_H-M   'P 1'
#
loop_
_entity.id
_entity.type
_entity.pdbx_description
1 polymer ?
#
loop_
_entity_poly.entity_id
_entity_poly.type
_entity_poly.pdbx_seq_one_letter_code
_entity_poly.pdbx_strand_id
1 'polypeptide(L)'
;MDVYYTAVHSPADAVPPNVITTTSQNIGNAFKTNFWDRSLGRTVYDPLYPTGVLSQFSLPADTGLPSPNVERLHLGDGTLEAHQQQMPGTSNTPKPFHGYINNYPFFNSLPFGYIADNIDRFTAEGVPIMPVSDPDAQGNVWEAPYPLMKVTAVQKGKDPNDPANQLASVRIVLPVAAEADCQLCHLDQEVCNLSTRTASQACNGEAASFASTDFNVVTASDFPSIPGDTKYQKVLNASKINILRLHDAKHGTELDTRRKIVCASCHYSPALDLAQLGPNDDNGKEQTRHISMSRAMHGHHGQFTDLFPDMPPPGNRSLSTTQDILEKTCYACHPGKRTKCLRGAMGGAGVVCQDCHGNMKEVGDDFSEKLVNNAPGDPNWAANLDWSKRVPWASEPGCQSCHTGDAMSNLANDPNVIPASDGIRLLQAYRTNDPTASPIKAVNRRFAETRDTNGKDHLYRLSKGHGGVMCEGCHGSTHAIWPNPFAASNDNLAAKDLQGHTGVLRECNTCHGNIDLGVTLEGPHGMHPVGSRTWNKKHEKLAERNTSECKSCHGANGQGTELSRTGAQRQWICKDSKGSLCSAKGQVITVPKGTKVGCTQCHSNKINGG
;
A
#
# COMPACT_ATOMS: atom_id res chain seq x y z
N MET A 1 -26.69 -6.07 5.78
CA MET A 1 -25.90 -7.30 5.66
C MET A 1 -24.91 -7.32 6.81
N ASP A 2 -24.43 -8.49 7.18
CA ASP A 2 -23.26 -8.64 8.05
C ASP A 2 -22.07 -9.08 7.21
N VAL A 3 -20.85 -8.79 7.64
CA VAL A 3 -19.64 -9.14 6.88
C VAL A 3 -18.73 -9.99 7.77
N TYR A 4 -18.22 -11.07 7.19
CA TYR A 4 -17.35 -12.03 7.86
C TYR A 4 -16.05 -12.24 7.09
N TYR A 5 -15.01 -12.67 7.79
CA TYR A 5 -13.74 -13.09 7.22
C TYR A 5 -13.31 -14.48 7.69
N THR A 6 -12.63 -15.21 6.79
CA THR A 6 -11.93 -16.46 7.06
C THR A 6 -10.57 -16.46 6.36
N ALA A 7 -9.60 -17.19 6.92
CA ALA A 7 -8.35 -17.44 6.23
C ALA A 7 -8.58 -18.41 5.06
N VAL A 8 -7.92 -18.19 3.94
CA VAL A 8 -7.91 -19.13 2.82
C VAL A 8 -6.50 -19.27 2.28
N HIS A 9 -6.24 -20.32 1.51
CA HIS A 9 -4.98 -20.51 0.82
C HIS A 9 -5.23 -20.78 -0.66
N SER A 10 -4.23 -20.50 -1.49
CA SER A 10 -4.21 -20.88 -2.89
C SER A 10 -3.05 -21.87 -3.08
N PRO A 11 -3.31 -23.13 -3.48
CA PRO A 11 -2.23 -24.09 -3.76
C PRO A 11 -1.40 -23.68 -4.98
N ALA A 12 -1.91 -22.75 -5.80
CA ALA A 12 -1.24 -22.18 -6.95
C ALA A 12 -0.47 -20.89 -6.63
N ASP A 13 -0.39 -20.50 -5.35
CA ASP A 13 0.44 -19.37 -4.91
C ASP A 13 1.92 -19.73 -5.05
N ALA A 14 2.39 -19.70 -6.28
CA ALA A 14 3.80 -19.73 -6.55
C ALA A 14 4.36 -18.38 -6.13
N VAL A 15 5.27 -18.37 -5.14
CA VAL A 15 6.29 -17.34 -5.09
C VAL A 15 6.94 -17.34 -6.49
N PRO A 16 6.97 -16.21 -7.22
CA PRO A 16 7.34 -16.24 -8.63
C PRO A 16 8.74 -16.86 -8.81
N PRO A 17 8.94 -17.79 -9.75
CA PRO A 17 10.25 -18.41 -10.01
C PRO A 17 11.32 -17.42 -10.51
N ASN A 18 10.90 -16.20 -10.92
CA ASN A 18 11.76 -15.14 -11.43
C ASN A 18 11.87 -13.92 -10.49
N VAL A 19 11.47 -14.06 -9.21
CA VAL A 19 12.05 -13.20 -8.18
C VAL A 19 13.50 -13.65 -8.03
N ILE A 20 14.43 -12.95 -8.70
CA ILE A 20 15.85 -13.13 -8.42
C ILE A 20 16.12 -12.51 -7.05
N THR A 21 15.92 -13.31 -6.02
CA THR A 21 16.64 -13.27 -4.74
C THR A 21 16.78 -14.71 -4.32
N THR A 22 17.99 -15.12 -3.94
CA THR A 22 18.48 -16.48 -3.69
C THR A 22 17.78 -17.28 -2.56
N THR A 23 16.54 -16.97 -2.18
CA THR A 23 15.92 -17.46 -0.93
C THR A 23 14.41 -17.77 -1.02
N SER A 24 13.89 -18.13 -2.20
CA SER A 24 12.48 -18.54 -2.40
C SER A 24 12.11 -19.94 -1.87
N GLN A 25 12.90 -20.52 -0.96
CA GLN A 25 12.52 -21.78 -0.33
C GLN A 25 11.55 -21.50 0.83
N ASN A 26 10.40 -22.20 0.81
CA ASN A 26 9.59 -22.42 1.99
C ASN A 26 10.51 -22.98 3.08
N ILE A 27 10.80 -22.17 4.10
CA ILE A 27 11.69 -22.61 5.16
C ILE A 27 10.83 -23.37 6.16
N GLY A 28 10.90 -24.71 6.12
CA GLY A 28 10.11 -25.64 6.95
C GLY A 28 10.44 -25.61 8.46
N ASN A 29 10.76 -24.44 9.00
CA ASN A 29 11.08 -24.16 10.40
C ASN A 29 10.79 -22.67 10.72
N ALA A 30 9.76 -22.06 10.14
CA ALA A 30 9.41 -20.67 10.47
C ALA A 30 8.83 -20.58 11.89
N PHE A 31 9.21 -19.54 12.63
CA PHE A 31 8.78 -19.35 14.01
C PHE A 31 7.54 -18.46 14.05
N LYS A 32 6.43 -18.95 14.63
CA LYS A 32 5.27 -18.13 14.97
C LYS A 32 5.39 -17.67 16.43
N THR A 33 5.67 -16.38 16.67
CA THR A 33 5.39 -15.79 17.98
C THR A 33 3.88 -15.67 18.09
N ASN A 34 3.27 -16.10 19.21
CA ASN A 34 2.01 -15.49 19.57
C ASN A 34 2.35 -14.07 20.04
N PHE A 35 2.00 -13.09 19.19
CA PHE A 35 2.31 -11.67 19.40
C PHE A 35 1.89 -11.20 20.80
N TRP A 36 0.87 -11.83 21.40
CA TRP A 36 0.25 -11.43 22.66
C TRP A 36 0.60 -12.32 23.87
N ASP A 37 1.16 -13.53 23.67
CA ASP A 37 1.28 -14.57 24.72
C ASP A 37 2.19 -14.21 25.90
N ARG A 38 3.09 -13.24 25.75
CA ARG A 38 4.18 -13.04 26.72
C ARG A 38 4.00 -11.83 27.64
N SER A 39 2.80 -11.25 27.76
CA SER A 39 2.54 -9.91 28.36
C SER A 39 3.27 -8.74 27.68
N LEU A 40 4.28 -9.03 26.85
CA LEU A 40 5.16 -8.11 26.16
C LEU A 40 4.38 -7.22 25.17
N GLY A 41 3.51 -7.80 24.35
CA GLY A 41 2.72 -7.05 23.37
C GLY A 41 1.86 -5.97 24.03
N ARG A 42 1.24 -6.28 25.18
CA ARG A 42 0.53 -5.29 25.98
C ARG A 42 1.48 -4.22 26.52
N THR A 43 2.53 -4.59 27.23
CA THR A 43 3.45 -3.61 27.85
C THR A 43 4.10 -2.69 26.82
N VAL A 44 4.43 -3.22 25.64
CA VAL A 44 5.10 -2.49 24.56
C VAL A 44 4.15 -1.50 23.89
N TYR A 45 2.89 -1.89 23.63
CA TYR A 45 1.93 -1.04 22.91
C TYR A 45 1.09 -0.15 23.83
N ASP A 46 1.03 -0.41 25.14
CA ASP A 46 0.24 0.39 26.10
C ASP A 46 0.51 1.91 26.00
N PRO A 47 1.76 2.40 25.88
CA PRO A 47 2.02 3.83 25.76
C PRO A 47 1.35 4.49 24.53
N LEU A 48 1.05 3.73 23.48
CA LEU A 48 0.36 4.24 22.29
C LEU A 48 -1.15 4.45 22.52
N TYR A 49 -1.69 3.95 23.63
CA TYR A 49 -3.06 4.20 24.08
C TYR A 49 -3.08 5.30 25.15
N PRO A 50 -4.22 6.00 25.32
CA PRO A 50 -4.44 6.80 26.51
C PRO A 50 -4.31 5.93 27.78
N THR A 51 -3.84 6.54 28.87
CA THR A 51 -3.52 5.82 30.10
C THR A 51 -4.70 4.97 30.59
N GLY A 52 -4.43 3.69 30.82
CA GLY A 52 -5.41 2.74 31.36
C GLY A 52 -6.46 2.25 30.36
N VAL A 53 -6.44 2.68 29.09
CA VAL A 53 -7.40 2.22 28.08
C VAL A 53 -7.12 0.78 27.66
N LEU A 54 -5.88 0.45 27.27
CA LEU A 54 -5.57 -0.90 26.79
C LEU A 54 -5.85 -1.96 27.86
N SER A 55 -5.62 -1.65 29.15
CA SER A 55 -5.92 -2.53 30.30
C SER A 55 -7.39 -2.93 30.44
N GLN A 56 -8.32 -2.21 29.83
CA GLN A 56 -9.75 -2.54 29.87
C GLN A 56 -10.12 -3.69 28.93
N PHE A 57 -9.25 -4.02 27.98
CA PHE A 57 -9.49 -5.06 26.99
C PHE A 57 -8.73 -6.33 27.34
N SER A 58 -9.35 -7.50 27.16
CA SER A 58 -8.64 -8.78 27.25
C SER A 58 -7.83 -9.01 25.97
N LEU A 59 -6.64 -9.59 26.09
CA LEU A 59 -5.79 -9.94 24.93
C LEU A 59 -5.43 -11.43 24.98
N PRO A 60 -6.41 -12.35 24.83
CA PRO A 60 -6.11 -13.76 24.71
C PRO A 60 -5.46 -14.05 23.35
N ALA A 61 -5.02 -15.30 23.16
CA ALA A 61 -4.60 -15.78 21.84
C ALA A 61 -5.69 -15.50 20.79
N ASP A 62 -5.27 -15.31 19.54
CA ASP A 62 -6.19 -15.09 18.42
C ASP A 62 -7.11 -13.87 18.57
N THR A 63 -6.64 -12.82 19.24
CA THR A 63 -7.37 -11.56 19.39
C THR A 63 -6.49 -10.38 18.97
N GLY A 64 -7.06 -9.43 18.24
CA GLY A 64 -6.39 -8.21 17.81
C GLY A 64 -6.33 -7.14 18.91
N LEU A 65 -5.60 -6.06 18.62
CA LEU A 65 -5.63 -4.86 19.45
C LEU A 65 -6.98 -4.15 19.35
N PRO A 66 -7.47 -3.53 20.45
CA PRO A 66 -8.65 -2.68 20.38
C PRO A 66 -8.35 -1.46 19.50
N SER A 67 -9.18 -1.22 18.49
CA SER A 67 -9.05 -0.08 17.58
C SER A 67 -10.17 0.93 17.85
N PRO A 68 -9.87 2.22 18.00
CA PRO A 68 -10.85 3.21 18.39
C PRO A 68 -11.89 3.48 17.29
N ASN A 69 -13.13 3.70 17.69
CA ASN A 69 -14.17 4.23 16.84
C ASN A 69 -13.95 5.74 16.66
N VAL A 70 -13.09 6.08 15.69
CA VAL A 70 -12.71 7.46 15.39
C VAL A 70 -13.88 8.31 14.91
N GLU A 71 -14.90 7.71 14.27
CA GLU A 71 -16.11 8.43 13.85
C GLU A 71 -16.89 8.92 15.08
N ARG A 72 -17.18 8.05 16.04
CA ARG A 72 -17.87 8.46 17.28
C ARG A 72 -17.06 9.49 18.08
N LEU A 73 -15.74 9.29 18.17
CA LEU A 73 -14.84 10.18 18.90
C LEU A 73 -14.82 11.59 18.32
N HIS A 74 -14.65 11.72 17.01
CA HIS A 74 -14.42 13.04 16.38
C HIS A 74 -15.66 13.68 15.76
N LEU A 75 -16.69 12.89 15.41
CA LEU A 75 -17.91 13.35 14.75
C LEU A 75 -19.18 13.08 15.57
N GLY A 76 -19.07 12.31 16.65
CA GLY A 76 -20.19 11.93 17.52
C GLY A 76 -20.21 12.68 18.86
N ASP A 77 -20.32 11.91 19.94
CA ASP A 77 -20.47 12.42 21.32
C ASP A 77 -19.12 12.68 22.02
N GLY A 78 -17.99 12.48 21.34
CA GLY A 78 -16.66 12.61 21.94
C GLY A 78 -16.23 11.42 22.79
N THR A 79 -17.05 10.36 22.90
CA THR A 79 -16.71 9.19 23.70
C THR A 79 -15.74 8.28 22.93
N LEU A 80 -14.61 7.95 23.57
CA LEU A 80 -13.69 6.94 23.07
C LEU A 80 -14.27 5.54 23.27
N GLU A 81 -14.90 5.02 22.23
CA GLU A 81 -15.24 3.59 22.09
C GLU A 81 -14.14 2.88 21.29
N ALA A 82 -13.91 1.60 21.53
CA ALA A 82 -13.01 0.79 20.72
C ALA A 82 -13.57 -0.61 20.44
N HIS A 83 -13.28 -1.13 19.26
CA HIS A 83 -13.68 -2.46 18.80
C HIS A 83 -12.46 -3.39 18.76
N GLN A 84 -12.66 -4.64 19.16
CA GLN A 84 -11.63 -5.66 19.13
C GLN A 84 -12.04 -6.80 18.19
N GLN A 85 -11.08 -7.32 17.42
CA GLN A 85 -11.33 -8.34 16.41
C GLN A 85 -10.77 -9.69 16.85
N GLN A 86 -11.42 -10.77 16.44
CA GLN A 86 -10.90 -12.13 16.64
C GLN A 86 -10.22 -12.64 15.37
N MET A 87 -9.16 -13.42 15.50
CA MET A 87 -8.59 -14.16 14.39
C MET A 87 -9.41 -15.44 14.16
N PRO A 88 -9.52 -15.94 12.91
CA PRO A 88 -10.23 -17.19 12.63
C PRO A 88 -9.67 -18.41 13.39
N GLY A 89 -8.40 -18.34 13.80
CA GLY A 89 -7.69 -19.39 14.52
C GLY A 89 -7.48 -20.65 13.67
N THR A 90 -6.97 -21.71 14.29
CA THR A 90 -6.70 -23.00 13.62
C THR A 90 -7.97 -23.70 13.12
N SER A 91 -9.11 -23.46 13.77
CA SER A 91 -10.42 -23.95 13.32
C SER A 91 -10.99 -23.14 12.15
N ASN A 92 -10.33 -22.04 11.75
CA ASN A 92 -10.72 -21.14 10.66
C ASN A 92 -12.21 -20.75 10.67
N THR A 93 -12.74 -20.49 11.87
CA THR A 93 -14.15 -20.15 12.05
C THR A 93 -14.42 -18.74 11.53
N PRO A 94 -15.50 -18.50 10.76
CA PRO A 94 -15.84 -17.15 10.30
C PRO A 94 -15.93 -16.15 11.45
N LYS A 95 -15.22 -15.03 11.30
CA LYS A 95 -15.23 -13.93 12.29
C LYS A 95 -15.90 -12.69 11.70
N PRO A 96 -16.78 -12.01 12.44
CA PRO A 96 -17.47 -10.83 11.94
C PRO A 96 -16.55 -9.61 11.94
N PHE A 97 -16.78 -8.68 11.01
CA PHE A 97 -16.25 -7.31 11.12
C PHE A 97 -17.04 -6.57 12.21
N HIS A 98 -16.38 -6.18 13.31
CA HIS A 98 -17.06 -5.48 14.41
C HIS A 98 -17.20 -3.95 14.21
N GLY A 99 -16.39 -3.34 13.34
CA GLY A 99 -16.45 -1.91 13.09
C GLY A 99 -17.27 -1.56 11.84
N TYR A 100 -17.90 -0.40 11.86
CA TYR A 100 -18.54 0.20 10.69
C TYR A 100 -18.38 1.71 10.76
N ILE A 101 -17.94 2.33 9.66
CA ILE A 101 -17.68 3.76 9.57
C ILE A 101 -18.47 4.33 8.39
N ASN A 102 -19.31 5.33 8.65
CA ASN A 102 -20.03 6.06 7.60
C ASN A 102 -19.15 7.17 7.05
N ASN A 103 -18.55 7.98 7.91
CA ASN A 103 -17.64 9.06 7.58
C ASN A 103 -16.33 8.89 8.35
N TYR A 104 -15.20 9.00 7.66
CA TYR A 104 -13.89 8.79 8.27
C TYR A 104 -13.21 10.13 8.58
N PRO A 105 -13.12 10.55 9.85
CA PRO A 105 -12.45 11.79 10.26
C PRO A 105 -10.94 11.57 10.25
N PHE A 106 -10.31 11.72 9.08
CA PHE A 106 -8.86 11.54 8.94
C PHE A 106 -8.12 12.74 9.53
N PHE A 107 -7.66 12.63 10.78
CA PHE A 107 -6.93 13.65 11.53
C PHE A 107 -7.58 15.03 11.45
N ASN A 108 -8.92 15.09 11.46
CA ASN A 108 -9.69 16.31 11.18
C ASN A 108 -9.47 17.45 12.20
N SER A 109 -8.87 17.13 13.35
CA SER A 109 -8.40 18.09 14.36
C SER A 109 -7.06 18.76 14.01
N LEU A 110 -6.31 18.23 13.04
CA LEU A 110 -4.99 18.71 12.61
C LEU A 110 -5.06 19.39 11.23
N PRO A 111 -4.17 20.36 10.94
CA PRO A 111 -4.23 21.14 9.69
C PRO A 111 -4.19 20.31 8.40
N PHE A 112 -3.54 19.14 8.42
CA PHE A 112 -3.45 18.25 7.26
C PHE A 112 -4.67 17.32 7.10
N GLY A 113 -5.55 17.19 8.10
CA GLY A 113 -6.68 16.27 8.05
C GLY A 113 -7.91 16.73 7.28
N TYR A 114 -8.87 15.84 7.13
CA TYR A 114 -10.14 16.03 6.42
C TYR A 114 -11.18 15.00 6.86
N ILE A 115 -12.45 15.20 6.48
CA ILE A 115 -13.49 14.20 6.65
C ILE A 115 -13.72 13.53 5.29
N ALA A 116 -13.53 12.22 5.24
CA ALA A 116 -13.89 11.41 4.09
C ALA A 116 -15.35 10.96 4.27
N ASP A 117 -16.28 11.64 3.61
CA ASP A 117 -17.72 11.40 3.75
C ASP A 117 -18.20 10.17 2.97
N ASN A 118 -19.29 9.54 3.43
CA ASN A 118 -19.99 8.42 2.79
C ASN A 118 -19.00 7.33 2.29
N ILE A 119 -18.19 6.84 3.23
CA ILE A 119 -17.22 5.78 3.10
C ILE A 119 -17.90 4.41 3.27
N ASP A 120 -18.92 4.33 4.13
CA ASP A 120 -19.81 3.16 4.34
C ASP A 120 -19.06 1.82 4.41
N ARG A 121 -18.04 1.76 5.26
CA ARG A 121 -17.04 0.67 5.30
C ARG A 121 -17.10 -0.13 6.60
N PHE A 122 -17.20 -1.45 6.48
CA PHE A 122 -16.91 -2.38 7.57
C PHE A 122 -15.41 -2.44 7.85
N THR A 123 -15.01 -2.39 9.12
CA THR A 123 -13.60 -2.40 9.54
C THR A 123 -13.29 -3.52 10.51
N ALA A 124 -12.10 -4.11 10.32
CA ALA A 124 -11.52 -5.14 11.18
C ALA A 124 -10.05 -4.77 11.46
N GLU A 125 -9.86 -3.68 12.21
CA GLU A 125 -8.54 -3.15 12.56
C GLU A 125 -7.93 -3.88 13.77
N GLY A 126 -6.62 -3.75 13.94
CA GLY A 126 -5.89 -4.34 15.07
C GLY A 126 -5.59 -5.84 14.94
N VAL A 127 -6.04 -6.51 13.87
CA VAL A 127 -5.69 -7.91 13.59
C VAL A 127 -4.22 -8.01 13.16
N PRO A 128 -3.35 -8.75 13.90
CA PRO A 128 -1.97 -8.93 13.49
C PRO A 128 -1.88 -9.88 12.29
N ILE A 129 -1.32 -9.41 11.18
CA ILE A 129 -1.10 -10.22 9.98
C ILE A 129 0.38 -10.58 9.88
N MET A 130 0.67 -11.88 9.86
CA MET A 130 2.01 -12.43 9.80
C MET A 130 2.21 -13.21 8.49
N PRO A 131 3.44 -13.25 7.94
CA PRO A 131 3.74 -14.09 6.78
C PRO A 131 3.89 -15.56 7.16
N VAL A 132 3.52 -15.97 8.38
CA VAL A 132 3.83 -17.28 8.93
C VAL A 132 2.51 -17.96 9.28
N SER A 133 2.31 -19.18 8.76
CA SER A 133 1.10 -19.95 8.98
C SER A 133 0.99 -20.44 10.43
N ASP A 134 -0.20 -20.89 10.81
CA ASP A 134 -0.31 -21.85 11.91
C ASP A 134 0.40 -23.17 11.58
N PRO A 135 0.86 -23.92 12.59
CA PRO A 135 1.36 -25.28 12.38
C PRO A 135 0.28 -26.14 11.72
N ASP A 136 0.66 -26.90 10.70
CA ASP A 136 -0.21 -27.93 10.13
C ASP A 136 -0.37 -29.12 11.10
N ALA A 137 -1.14 -30.14 10.70
CA ALA A 137 -1.37 -31.33 11.53
C ALA A 137 -0.08 -32.12 11.85
N GLN A 138 1.00 -31.89 11.09
CA GLN A 138 2.32 -32.46 11.30
C GLN A 138 3.25 -31.53 12.09
N GLY A 139 2.76 -30.35 12.48
CA GLY A 139 3.52 -29.33 13.20
C GLY A 139 4.40 -28.46 12.32
N ASN A 140 4.32 -28.58 10.98
CA ASN A 140 5.11 -27.73 10.09
C ASN A 140 4.50 -26.34 9.99
N VAL A 141 5.38 -25.34 9.95
CA VAL A 141 5.00 -23.95 9.77
C VAL A 141 5.55 -23.45 8.44
N TRP A 142 4.69 -22.81 7.67
CA TRP A 142 4.99 -22.31 6.33
C TRP A 142 5.09 -20.79 6.33
N GLU A 143 5.92 -20.28 5.43
CA GLU A 143 6.03 -18.83 5.22
C GLU A 143 5.33 -18.44 3.92
N ALA A 144 4.29 -17.62 4.03
CA ALA A 144 3.47 -17.08 2.96
C ALA A 144 3.49 -15.55 3.04
N PRO A 145 4.31 -14.85 2.22
CA PRO A 145 4.41 -13.39 2.24
C PRO A 145 3.13 -12.68 1.79
N TYR A 146 2.21 -13.39 1.13
CA TYR A 146 0.94 -12.87 0.59
C TYR A 146 -0.25 -13.67 1.12
N PRO A 147 -0.49 -13.67 2.45
CA PRO A 147 -1.58 -14.43 3.04
C PRO A 147 -2.92 -13.98 2.48
N LEU A 148 -3.82 -14.93 2.25
CA LEU A 148 -5.15 -14.68 1.68
C LEU A 148 -6.23 -14.73 2.75
N MET A 149 -7.23 -13.87 2.56
CA MET A 149 -8.46 -13.85 3.33
C MET A 149 -9.65 -13.88 2.38
N LYS A 150 -10.69 -14.64 2.73
CA LYS A 150 -11.99 -14.55 2.07
C LYS A 150 -12.87 -13.64 2.91
N VAL A 151 -13.36 -12.57 2.30
CA VAL A 151 -14.40 -11.70 2.87
C VAL A 151 -15.74 -12.11 2.28
N THR A 152 -16.75 -12.29 3.13
CA THR A 152 -18.08 -12.76 2.75
C THR A 152 -19.15 -11.84 3.33
N ALA A 153 -20.00 -11.30 2.47
CA ALA A 153 -21.22 -10.60 2.87
C ALA A 153 -22.33 -11.63 3.08
N VAL A 154 -23.03 -11.53 4.20
CA VAL A 154 -24.06 -12.49 4.64
C VAL A 154 -25.35 -11.72 4.92
N GLN A 155 -26.50 -12.34 4.67
CA GLN A 155 -27.78 -11.78 5.09
C GLN A 155 -27.77 -11.48 6.59
N LYS A 156 -28.29 -10.31 6.98
CA LYS A 156 -28.21 -9.82 8.36
C LYS A 156 -28.81 -10.82 9.35
N GLY A 157 -28.07 -11.15 10.40
CA GLY A 157 -28.46 -12.06 11.47
C GLY A 157 -28.52 -13.54 11.07
N LYS A 158 -27.92 -13.94 9.93
CA LYS A 158 -27.92 -15.31 9.44
C LYS A 158 -26.56 -15.99 9.62
N ASP A 159 -26.56 -17.33 9.61
CA ASP A 159 -25.36 -18.13 9.79
C ASP A 159 -24.41 -17.95 8.59
N PRO A 160 -23.15 -17.48 8.80
CA PRO A 160 -22.17 -17.32 7.73
C PRO A 160 -21.71 -18.64 7.11
N ASN A 161 -21.89 -19.77 7.79
CA ASN A 161 -21.49 -21.09 7.29
C ASN A 161 -22.47 -21.69 6.29
N ASP A 162 -23.71 -21.23 6.27
CA ASP A 162 -24.73 -21.69 5.33
C ASP A 162 -24.62 -20.90 4.00
N PRO A 163 -24.27 -21.57 2.88
CA PRO A 163 -24.12 -20.90 1.59
C PRO A 163 -25.38 -20.19 1.12
N ALA A 164 -26.58 -20.61 1.55
CA ALA A 164 -27.83 -19.95 1.18
C ALA A 164 -27.95 -18.53 1.75
N ASN A 165 -27.21 -18.22 2.81
CA ASN A 165 -27.19 -16.91 3.45
C ASN A 165 -26.09 -15.98 2.88
N GLN A 166 -25.15 -16.50 2.09
CA GLN A 166 -24.05 -15.72 1.52
C GLN A 166 -24.53 -14.91 0.31
N LEU A 167 -24.33 -13.59 0.36
CA LEU A 167 -24.75 -12.65 -0.68
C LEU A 167 -23.66 -12.43 -1.73
N ALA A 168 -22.41 -12.31 -1.28
CA ALA A 168 -21.24 -12.10 -2.12
C ALA A 168 -19.96 -12.50 -1.36
N SER A 169 -18.88 -12.79 -2.08
CA SER A 169 -17.57 -12.97 -1.45
C SER A 169 -16.42 -12.61 -2.39
N VAL A 170 -15.27 -12.27 -1.82
CA VAL A 170 -14.03 -12.00 -2.55
C VAL A 170 -12.85 -12.55 -1.77
N ARG A 171 -11.84 -13.06 -2.48
CA ARG A 171 -10.54 -13.44 -1.91
C ARG A 171 -9.56 -12.31 -2.15
N ILE A 172 -8.86 -11.89 -1.10
CA ILE A 172 -7.94 -10.75 -1.16
C ILE A 172 -6.67 -11.04 -0.36
N VAL A 173 -5.55 -10.50 -0.84
CA VAL A 173 -4.26 -10.56 -0.12
C VAL A 173 -4.26 -9.57 1.02
N LEU A 174 -3.80 -10.01 2.19
CA LEU A 174 -3.58 -9.13 3.35
C LEU A 174 -2.15 -8.59 3.37
N PRO A 175 -1.95 -7.33 3.80
CA PRO A 175 -0.62 -6.74 3.89
C PRO A 175 0.18 -7.37 5.04
N VAL A 176 1.45 -7.66 4.78
CA VAL A 176 2.43 -8.10 5.79
C VAL A 176 3.51 -7.02 5.95
N ALA A 177 3.83 -6.68 7.20
CA ALA A 177 4.83 -5.67 7.55
C ALA A 177 6.00 -6.20 8.40
N ALA A 178 6.28 -7.51 8.35
CA ALA A 178 7.21 -8.16 9.27
C ALA A 178 8.70 -8.03 8.89
N GLU A 179 9.02 -7.58 7.68
CA GLU A 179 10.38 -7.50 7.15
C GLU A 179 11.03 -6.13 7.44
N ALA A 180 12.10 -6.15 8.24
CA ALA A 180 13.07 -5.05 8.40
C ALA A 180 14.43 -5.66 8.76
N ASP A 181 15.45 -5.36 7.96
CA ASP A 181 16.76 -6.01 8.02
C ASP A 181 17.82 -5.12 8.69
N CYS A 182 17.53 -4.59 9.88
CA CYS A 182 18.48 -3.73 10.59
C CYS A 182 19.82 -4.43 10.89
N GLN A 183 19.81 -5.76 10.97
CA GLN A 183 21.01 -6.58 11.18
C GLN A 183 22.04 -6.46 10.04
N LEU A 184 21.67 -5.96 8.85
CA LEU A 184 22.63 -5.80 7.75
C LEU A 184 23.82 -4.96 8.19
N CYS A 185 23.58 -3.87 8.92
CA CYS A 185 24.62 -2.93 9.31
C CYS A 185 24.83 -2.85 10.82
N HIS A 186 23.77 -3.05 11.62
CA HIS A 186 23.84 -2.93 13.09
C HIS A 186 24.28 -4.21 13.80
N LEU A 187 24.56 -5.29 13.08
CA LEU A 187 25.04 -6.53 13.67
C LEU A 187 26.51 -6.77 13.34
N ASP A 188 27.27 -7.15 14.36
CA ASP A 188 28.63 -7.62 14.20
C ASP A 188 28.72 -8.90 13.34
N GLN A 189 29.79 -9.01 12.54
CA GLN A 189 29.97 -10.12 11.61
C GLN A 189 30.08 -11.47 12.32
N GLU A 190 30.76 -11.54 13.47
CA GLU A 190 30.92 -12.79 14.21
C GLU A 190 29.58 -13.32 14.71
N VAL A 191 28.73 -12.43 15.22
CA VAL A 191 27.37 -12.77 15.66
C VAL A 191 26.50 -13.20 14.48
N CYS A 192 26.61 -12.51 13.34
CA CYS A 192 25.87 -12.86 12.13
C CYS A 192 26.17 -14.31 11.69
N ASN A 193 27.43 -14.73 11.80
CA ASN A 193 27.89 -16.07 11.42
C ASN A 193 27.35 -17.20 12.35
N LEU A 194 26.76 -16.87 13.51
CA LEU A 194 26.23 -17.87 14.46
C LEU A 194 24.87 -18.44 14.05
N SER A 195 24.18 -17.80 13.10
CA SER A 195 22.91 -18.29 12.55
C SER A 195 23.15 -18.88 11.16
N THR A 196 22.73 -20.13 10.96
CA THR A 196 22.72 -20.78 9.65
C THR A 196 21.34 -20.61 8.99
N ARG A 197 21.08 -19.48 8.35
CA ARG A 197 20.09 -19.43 7.26
C ARG A 197 20.70 -18.78 6.01
N THR A 198 20.48 -19.46 4.90
CA THR A 198 20.94 -19.16 3.55
C THR A 198 20.58 -17.73 3.11
N ALA A 199 21.61 -17.03 2.61
CA ALA A 199 21.61 -15.87 1.72
C ALA A 199 20.85 -14.56 2.07
N SER A 200 20.11 -14.47 3.18
CA SER A 200 19.50 -13.19 3.66
C SER A 200 20.26 -12.52 4.82
N GLN A 201 21.41 -13.08 5.22
CA GLN A 201 22.22 -12.60 6.35
C GLN A 201 23.53 -11.96 5.87
N ALA A 202 23.45 -11.07 4.88
CA ALA A 202 24.59 -10.19 4.58
C ALA A 202 24.66 -9.12 5.67
N CYS A 203 25.26 -9.46 6.80
CA CYS A 203 25.67 -8.45 7.77
C CYS A 203 27.09 -7.99 7.42
N ASN A 204 27.44 -6.75 7.74
CA ASN A 204 28.78 -6.21 7.53
C ASN A 204 29.31 -5.44 8.75
N GLY A 205 28.48 -5.23 9.78
CA GLY A 205 28.84 -4.46 10.98
C GLY A 205 29.14 -2.99 10.71
N GLU A 206 28.85 -2.47 9.52
CA GLU A 206 29.30 -1.14 9.07
C GLU A 206 28.73 -0.01 9.94
N ALA A 207 27.59 -0.20 10.60
CA ALA A 207 27.02 0.84 11.45
C ALA A 207 27.97 1.24 12.59
N ALA A 208 28.80 0.33 13.09
CA ALA A 208 29.81 0.65 14.10
C ALA A 208 30.86 1.65 13.56
N SER A 209 31.21 1.56 12.28
CA SER A 209 32.16 2.46 11.62
C SER A 209 31.53 3.81 11.23
N PHE A 210 30.29 3.81 10.73
CA PHE A 210 29.57 5.03 10.34
C PHE A 210 29.05 5.84 11.54
N ALA A 211 28.92 5.23 12.71
CA ALA A 211 28.37 5.88 13.89
C ALA A 211 29.20 7.09 14.36
N SER A 212 30.53 7.07 14.14
CA SER A 212 31.49 8.02 14.73
C SER A 212 31.27 8.24 16.24
N THR A 213 30.77 7.22 16.93
CA THR A 213 30.43 7.23 18.36
C THR A 213 30.76 5.86 18.91
N ASP A 214 31.61 5.80 19.94
CA ASP A 214 31.95 4.55 20.59
C ASP A 214 30.79 4.04 21.43
N PHE A 215 30.46 2.76 21.27
CA PHE A 215 29.45 2.07 22.07
C PHE A 215 29.79 0.57 22.18
N ASN A 216 29.19 -0.11 23.15
CA ASN A 216 29.42 -1.52 23.37
C ASN A 216 28.64 -2.38 22.36
N VAL A 217 29.30 -2.86 21.31
CA VAL A 217 28.71 -3.76 20.30
C VAL A 217 28.56 -5.17 20.87
N VAL A 218 27.41 -5.81 20.66
CA VAL A 218 27.18 -7.22 20.96
C VAL A 218 28.12 -8.09 20.14
N THR A 219 28.84 -8.98 20.82
CA THR A 219 29.83 -9.90 20.25
C THR A 219 29.37 -11.36 20.38
N ALA A 220 30.14 -12.29 19.80
CA ALA A 220 29.86 -13.72 19.89
C ALA A 220 29.81 -14.24 21.35
N SER A 221 30.58 -13.65 22.27
CA SER A 221 30.57 -14.04 23.69
C SER A 221 29.28 -13.68 24.41
N ASP A 222 28.58 -12.64 23.96
CA ASP A 222 27.31 -12.21 24.54
C ASP A 222 26.14 -13.12 24.12
N PHE A 223 26.29 -13.84 23.00
CA PHE A 223 25.24 -14.59 22.32
C PHE A 223 24.40 -15.53 23.23
N PRO A 224 24.98 -16.27 24.20
CA PRO A 224 24.20 -17.09 25.11
C PRO A 224 23.15 -16.29 25.91
N SER A 225 23.48 -15.05 26.28
CA SER A 225 22.63 -14.16 27.10
C SER A 225 21.57 -13.39 26.31
N ILE A 226 21.70 -13.34 24.98
CA ILE A 226 20.76 -12.59 24.13
C ILE A 226 19.37 -13.25 24.18
N PRO A 227 18.29 -12.46 24.40
CA PRO A 227 16.92 -12.99 24.40
C PRO A 227 16.54 -13.61 23.06
N GLY A 228 15.85 -14.75 23.09
CA GLY A 228 15.33 -15.44 21.90
C GLY A 228 15.32 -16.95 22.07
N ASP A 229 14.27 -17.60 21.59
CA ASP A 229 14.10 -19.05 21.67
C ASP A 229 14.92 -19.78 20.58
N THR A 230 15.22 -19.09 19.47
CA THR A 230 16.01 -19.61 18.35
C THR A 230 17.29 -18.81 18.12
N LYS A 231 18.31 -19.43 17.51
CA LYS A 231 19.55 -18.73 17.11
C LYS A 231 19.25 -17.51 16.23
N TYR A 232 18.30 -17.65 15.30
CA TYR A 232 17.88 -16.56 14.42
C TYR A 232 17.27 -15.38 15.20
N GLN A 233 16.39 -15.65 16.17
CA GLN A 233 15.85 -14.58 17.03
C GLN A 233 16.93 -13.89 17.84
N LYS A 234 17.91 -14.64 18.36
CA LYS A 234 19.03 -14.05 19.10
C LYS A 234 19.87 -13.13 18.20
N VAL A 235 20.16 -13.54 16.96
CA VAL A 235 20.82 -12.69 15.95
C VAL A 235 20.03 -11.39 15.70
N LEU A 236 18.72 -11.48 15.47
CA LEU A 236 17.89 -10.29 15.27
C LEU A 236 17.78 -9.41 16.51
N ASN A 237 17.80 -9.99 17.72
CA ASN A 237 17.74 -9.21 18.95
C ASN A 237 19.09 -8.58 19.29
N ALA A 238 20.21 -9.18 18.88
CA ALA A 238 21.54 -8.58 18.99
C ALA A 238 21.64 -7.27 18.20
N SER A 239 21.10 -7.20 16.98
CA SER A 239 21.10 -5.95 16.21
C SER A 239 20.24 -4.87 16.87
N LYS A 240 19.08 -5.24 17.42
CA LYS A 240 18.22 -4.33 18.21
C LYS A 240 18.95 -3.81 19.45
N ILE A 241 19.67 -4.67 20.17
CA ILE A 241 20.49 -4.28 21.33
C ILE A 241 21.54 -3.24 20.90
N ASN A 242 22.26 -3.49 19.80
CA ASN A 242 23.24 -2.54 19.27
C ASN A 242 22.62 -1.18 18.91
N ILE A 243 21.42 -1.17 18.32
CA ILE A 243 20.69 0.07 18.01
C ILE A 243 20.36 0.85 19.29
N LEU A 244 19.88 0.17 20.34
CA LEU A 244 19.56 0.83 21.62
C LEU A 244 20.83 1.38 22.30
N ARG A 245 21.92 0.62 22.32
CA ARG A 245 23.20 1.08 22.89
C ARG A 245 23.80 2.25 22.13
N LEU A 246 23.70 2.23 20.80
CA LEU A 246 24.15 3.35 19.98
C LEU A 246 23.29 4.59 20.22
N HIS A 247 21.97 4.41 20.36
CA HIS A 247 21.07 5.50 20.73
C HIS A 247 21.43 6.08 22.11
N ASP A 248 21.67 5.22 23.09
CA ASP A 248 22.11 5.62 24.44
C ASP A 248 23.41 6.42 24.40
N ALA A 249 24.40 5.96 23.64
CA ALA A 249 25.68 6.66 23.50
C ALA A 249 25.54 8.02 22.80
N LYS A 250 24.68 8.15 21.78
CA LYS A 250 24.49 9.40 21.02
C LYS A 250 23.61 10.41 21.73
N HIS A 251 22.62 9.95 22.49
CA HIS A 251 21.56 10.81 23.02
C HIS A 251 21.50 10.84 24.55
N GLY A 252 22.40 10.14 25.25
CA GLY A 252 22.43 10.09 26.71
C GLY A 252 21.20 9.40 27.30
N THR A 253 20.62 8.43 26.58
CA THR A 253 19.46 7.66 27.04
C THR A 253 19.88 6.37 27.76
N GLU A 254 18.90 5.70 28.36
CA GLU A 254 19.07 4.37 28.98
C GLU A 254 18.01 3.39 28.42
N LEU A 255 17.96 3.24 27.11
CA LEU A 255 17.02 2.36 26.41
C LEU A 255 17.46 0.91 26.44
N ASP A 256 18.78 0.64 26.40
CA ASP A 256 19.32 -0.72 26.46
C ASP A 256 18.95 -1.40 27.77
N THR A 257 19.00 -0.67 28.89
CA THR A 257 18.64 -1.17 30.21
C THR A 257 17.13 -1.35 30.37
N ARG A 258 16.33 -0.39 29.87
CA ARG A 258 14.86 -0.43 29.95
C ARG A 258 14.25 -1.57 29.12
N ARG A 259 14.82 -1.87 27.95
CA ARG A 259 14.31 -2.86 26.98
C ARG A 259 12.86 -2.59 26.55
N LYS A 260 12.34 -3.40 25.59
CA LYS A 260 10.93 -3.38 25.15
C LYS A 260 10.44 -1.99 24.67
N ILE A 261 11.26 -1.33 23.86
CA ILE A 261 11.03 0.04 23.41
C ILE A 261 10.17 0.06 22.14
N VAL A 262 9.13 0.90 22.12
CA VAL A 262 8.48 1.36 20.89
C VAL A 262 9.02 2.73 20.57
N CYS A 263 9.79 2.86 19.49
CA CYS A 263 10.38 4.14 19.11
C CYS A 263 9.30 5.24 18.96
N ALA A 264 8.10 4.86 18.50
CA ALA A 264 6.98 5.77 18.33
C ALA A 264 6.40 6.35 19.63
N SER A 265 6.78 5.83 20.81
CA SER A 265 6.47 6.46 22.09
C SER A 265 7.21 7.78 22.28
N CYS A 266 8.40 7.93 21.69
CA CYS A 266 9.17 9.18 21.68
C CYS A 266 9.08 9.89 20.33
N HIS A 267 9.15 9.16 19.21
CA HIS A 267 9.17 9.71 17.86
C HIS A 267 7.81 9.56 17.18
N TYR A 268 6.97 10.60 17.17
CA TYR A 268 5.59 10.51 16.66
C TYR A 268 5.49 9.86 15.26
N SER A 269 4.47 9.01 15.08
CA SER A 269 4.12 8.40 13.80
C SER A 269 2.59 8.41 13.65
N PRO A 270 2.03 9.11 12.65
CA PRO A 270 0.59 9.12 12.38
C PRO A 270 0.00 7.71 12.20
N ALA A 271 0.78 6.77 11.64
CA ALA A 271 0.35 5.39 11.42
C ALA A 271 0.03 4.63 12.72
N LEU A 272 0.56 5.07 13.86
CA LEU A 272 0.37 4.48 15.18
C LEU A 272 -0.49 5.35 16.10
N ASP A 273 -0.93 6.52 15.64
CA ASP A 273 -1.90 7.35 16.33
C ASP A 273 -3.32 6.91 15.96
N LEU A 274 -3.73 5.79 16.54
CA LEU A 274 -5.00 5.14 16.22
C LEU A 274 -6.21 6.06 16.53
N ALA A 275 -6.10 6.88 17.58
CA ALA A 275 -7.15 7.81 17.99
C ALA A 275 -7.09 9.17 17.26
N GLN A 276 -6.05 9.40 16.45
CA GLN A 276 -5.87 10.61 15.64
C GLN A 276 -5.81 11.90 16.46
N LEU A 277 -5.10 11.86 17.60
CA LEU A 277 -4.97 12.98 18.54
C LEU A 277 -3.82 13.93 18.20
N GLY A 278 -2.90 13.53 17.34
CA GLY A 278 -1.64 14.21 17.10
C GLY A 278 -0.56 13.85 18.12
N PRO A 279 0.66 14.40 17.97
CA PRO A 279 1.75 14.20 18.91
C PRO A 279 1.35 14.63 20.33
N ASN A 280 1.57 13.78 21.32
CA ASN A 280 1.32 14.08 22.74
C ASN A 280 2.24 13.29 23.68
N ASP A 281 2.34 13.77 24.92
CA ASP A 281 3.19 13.16 25.96
C ASP A 281 2.38 12.30 26.95
N ASP A 282 1.14 11.93 26.60
CA ASP A 282 0.28 11.14 27.49
C ASP A 282 0.82 9.71 27.66
N ASN A 283 0.47 9.05 28.76
CA ASN A 283 0.83 7.66 29.04
C ASN A 283 2.34 7.35 28.92
N GLY A 284 3.19 8.30 29.31
CA GLY A 284 4.65 8.14 29.27
C GLY A 284 5.26 8.29 27.87
N LYS A 285 4.51 8.85 26.92
CA LYS A 285 5.05 9.29 25.63
C LYS A 285 5.86 10.58 25.78
N GLU A 286 6.70 10.84 24.79
CA GLU A 286 7.52 12.05 24.69
C GLU A 286 7.47 12.65 23.27
N GLN A 287 6.36 12.45 22.57
CA GLN A 287 6.22 12.75 21.15
C GLN A 287 6.33 14.24 20.80
N THR A 288 6.13 15.14 21.76
CA THR A 288 6.25 16.59 21.51
C THR A 288 7.69 17.08 21.60
N ARG A 289 8.61 16.24 22.11
CA ARG A 289 10.00 16.59 22.42
C ARG A 289 10.98 16.15 21.34
N HIS A 290 10.57 15.22 20.47
CA HIS A 290 11.45 14.59 19.50
C HIS A 290 10.87 14.71 18.09
N ILE A 291 11.76 14.70 17.10
CA ILE A 291 11.39 14.60 15.69
C ILE A 291 10.54 13.33 15.42
N SER A 292 9.79 13.33 14.33
CA SER A 292 8.96 12.18 13.93
C SER A 292 9.80 10.92 13.67
N MET A 293 9.16 9.75 13.71
CA MET A 293 9.82 8.49 13.39
C MET A 293 10.36 8.47 11.96
N SER A 294 9.67 9.12 11.01
CA SER A 294 10.14 9.19 9.62
C SER A 294 11.43 10.00 9.52
N ARG A 295 11.51 11.14 10.19
CA ARG A 295 12.73 11.96 10.17
C ARG A 295 13.88 11.28 10.90
N ALA A 296 13.63 10.67 12.05
CA ALA A 296 14.62 9.93 12.82
C ALA A 296 15.23 8.78 12.01
N MET A 297 14.41 8.06 11.23
CA MET A 297 14.89 6.98 10.37
C MET A 297 15.43 7.51 9.04
N HIS A 298 14.58 8.08 8.19
CA HIS A 298 14.94 8.42 6.82
C HIS A 298 15.91 9.60 6.74
N GLY A 299 15.68 10.66 7.54
CA GLY A 299 16.56 11.84 7.57
C GLY A 299 17.98 11.49 8.04
N HIS A 300 18.10 10.62 9.04
CA HIS A 300 19.41 10.16 9.51
C HIS A 300 20.09 9.20 8.54
N HIS A 301 19.40 8.16 8.07
CA HIS A 301 20.02 7.15 7.19
C HIS A 301 20.30 7.70 5.79
N GLY A 302 19.49 8.65 5.32
CA GLY A 302 19.65 9.28 4.01
C GLY A 302 20.95 10.07 3.85
N GLN A 303 21.66 10.40 4.94
CA GLN A 303 22.97 11.07 4.84
C GLN A 303 24.10 10.14 4.39
N PHE A 304 23.94 8.82 4.52
CA PHE A 304 24.97 7.82 4.22
C PHE A 304 24.80 7.26 2.81
N THR A 305 25.02 8.08 1.78
CA THR A 305 24.81 7.69 0.37
C THR A 305 25.73 6.56 -0.11
N ASP A 306 26.85 6.33 0.57
CA ASP A 306 27.73 5.18 0.29
C ASP A 306 27.07 3.84 0.68
N LEU A 307 26.22 3.86 1.71
CA LEU A 307 25.48 2.70 2.20
C LEU A 307 24.09 2.60 1.57
N PHE A 308 23.43 3.74 1.41
CA PHE A 308 22.10 3.91 0.86
C PHE A 308 22.17 4.76 -0.42
N PRO A 309 22.62 4.20 -1.56
CA PRO A 309 22.81 4.97 -2.78
C PRO A 309 21.49 5.51 -3.33
N ASP A 310 21.53 6.71 -3.90
CA ASP A 310 20.38 7.30 -4.57
C ASP A 310 19.99 6.51 -5.81
N MET A 311 18.69 6.41 -6.06
CA MET A 311 18.16 5.75 -7.25
C MET A 311 18.32 6.66 -8.47
N PRO A 312 18.97 6.22 -9.57
CA PRO A 312 19.00 7.01 -10.79
C PRO A 312 17.58 7.21 -11.36
N PRO A 313 17.32 8.32 -12.07
CA PRO A 313 16.00 8.60 -12.63
C PRO A 313 15.49 7.49 -13.56
N PRO A 314 14.15 7.33 -13.70
CA PRO A 314 13.57 6.46 -14.70
C PRO A 314 14.17 6.68 -16.10
N GLY A 315 14.50 5.58 -16.79
CA GLY A 315 15.17 5.61 -18.09
C GLY A 315 16.70 5.60 -18.03
N ASN A 316 17.31 5.95 -16.89
CA ASN A 316 18.77 6.01 -16.70
C ASN A 316 19.32 4.86 -15.83
N ARG A 317 18.54 3.78 -15.65
CA ARG A 317 18.92 2.63 -14.83
C ARG A 317 18.56 1.31 -15.49
N SER A 318 19.40 0.30 -15.27
CA SER A 318 19.13 -1.08 -15.66
C SER A 318 18.28 -1.80 -14.60
N LEU A 319 17.69 -2.95 -14.95
CA LEU A 319 16.95 -3.79 -13.99
C LEU A 319 17.85 -4.26 -12.83
N SER A 320 19.10 -4.67 -13.12
CA SER A 320 20.03 -5.13 -12.08
C SER A 320 20.44 -4.00 -11.14
N THR A 321 20.75 -2.81 -11.68
CA THR A 321 21.04 -1.61 -10.89
C THR A 321 19.85 -1.25 -9.99
N THR A 322 18.65 -1.30 -10.54
CA THR A 322 17.41 -0.99 -9.81
C THR A 322 17.21 -1.94 -8.63
N GLN A 323 17.40 -3.24 -8.85
CA GLN A 323 17.24 -4.26 -7.82
C GLN A 323 18.29 -4.11 -6.71
N ASP A 324 19.56 -3.95 -7.07
CA ASP A 324 20.65 -3.77 -6.12
C ASP A 324 20.44 -2.54 -5.21
N ILE A 325 20.10 -1.39 -5.82
CA ILE A 325 19.84 -0.17 -5.05
C ILE A 325 18.61 -0.33 -4.16
N LEU A 326 17.51 -0.93 -4.64
CA LEU A 326 16.33 -1.15 -3.81
C LEU A 326 16.62 -2.02 -2.58
N GLU A 327 17.39 -3.09 -2.75
CA GLU A 327 17.76 -4.02 -1.66
C GLU A 327 18.70 -3.40 -0.62
N LYS A 328 19.50 -2.42 -1.03
CA LYS A 328 20.33 -1.61 -0.12
C LYS A 328 19.52 -0.50 0.56
N THR A 329 18.52 0.06 -0.11
CA THR A 329 17.75 1.23 0.36
C THR A 329 16.40 0.86 0.98
N CYS A 330 15.29 1.11 0.28
CA CYS A 330 13.94 1.00 0.82
C CYS A 330 13.63 -0.42 1.30
N TYR A 331 14.06 -1.45 0.56
CA TYR A 331 13.82 -2.85 0.93
C TYR A 331 14.73 -3.37 2.04
N ALA A 332 15.71 -2.58 2.51
CA ALA A 332 16.43 -2.91 3.74
C ALA A 332 15.55 -2.71 4.98
N CYS A 333 14.61 -1.77 4.96
CA CYS A 333 13.77 -1.43 6.12
C CYS A 333 12.28 -1.72 5.91
N HIS A 334 11.81 -1.65 4.66
CA HIS A 334 10.43 -1.94 4.29
C HIS A 334 10.30 -3.34 3.66
N PRO A 335 9.13 -3.98 3.80
CA PRO A 335 8.92 -5.33 3.30
C PRO A 335 9.19 -5.45 1.81
N GLY A 336 10.23 -6.19 1.43
CA GLY A 336 10.95 -5.81 0.23
C GLY A 336 11.92 -6.83 -0.31
N LYS A 337 12.79 -7.40 0.52
CA LYS A 337 13.71 -8.44 0.04
C LYS A 337 12.98 -9.71 -0.31
N ARG A 338 11.87 -10.02 0.36
CA ARG A 338 11.10 -11.26 0.13
C ARG A 338 9.65 -10.97 -0.20
N THR A 339 8.97 -10.13 0.56
CA THR A 339 7.57 -9.76 0.30
C THR A 339 7.38 -8.74 -0.83
N LYS A 340 8.44 -8.09 -1.32
CA LYS A 340 8.41 -7.11 -2.43
C LYS A 340 7.13 -6.25 -2.42
N CYS A 341 6.98 -5.35 -1.46
CA CYS A 341 5.70 -4.65 -1.23
C CYS A 341 5.15 -3.96 -2.48
N LEU A 342 6.02 -3.41 -3.34
CA LEU A 342 5.69 -2.91 -4.67
C LEU A 342 5.74 -4.04 -5.71
N ARG A 343 4.58 -4.64 -5.97
CA ARG A 343 4.42 -5.83 -6.84
C ARG A 343 3.25 -5.75 -7.81
N GLY A 344 2.49 -4.67 -7.77
CA GLY A 344 1.39 -4.43 -8.70
C GLY A 344 1.85 -4.01 -10.11
N ALA A 345 0.93 -3.43 -10.87
CA ALA A 345 1.12 -2.97 -12.23
C ALA A 345 2.28 -1.96 -12.38
N MET A 346 2.48 -1.11 -11.37
CA MET A 346 3.57 -0.12 -11.35
C MET A 346 4.94 -0.79 -11.19
N GLY A 347 5.09 -1.70 -10.22
CA GLY A 347 6.32 -2.48 -10.05
C GLY A 347 6.63 -3.33 -11.28
N GLY A 348 5.61 -3.95 -11.87
CA GLY A 348 5.73 -4.68 -13.14
C GLY A 348 6.11 -3.81 -14.35
N ALA A 349 5.92 -2.50 -14.27
CA ALA A 349 6.33 -1.52 -15.27
C ALA A 349 7.71 -0.89 -14.99
N GLY A 350 8.42 -1.33 -13.94
CA GLY A 350 9.75 -0.84 -13.58
C GLY A 350 9.76 0.45 -12.74
N VAL A 351 8.59 0.90 -12.28
CA VAL A 351 8.47 1.99 -11.28
C VAL A 351 8.93 1.46 -9.93
N VAL A 352 9.65 2.29 -9.18
CA VAL A 352 10.17 1.96 -7.84
C VAL A 352 9.74 2.98 -6.79
N CYS A 353 10.00 2.68 -5.52
CA CYS A 353 9.64 3.50 -4.37
C CYS A 353 10.08 4.97 -4.55
N GLN A 354 11.32 5.17 -5.00
CA GLN A 354 11.92 6.49 -5.16
C GLN A 354 11.26 7.32 -6.26
N ASP A 355 10.66 6.70 -7.28
CA ASP A 355 9.95 7.44 -8.33
C ASP A 355 8.65 8.09 -7.80
N CYS A 356 8.11 7.55 -6.71
CA CYS A 356 6.91 8.05 -6.05
C CYS A 356 7.24 8.95 -4.86
N HIS A 357 8.14 8.50 -3.98
CA HIS A 357 8.36 9.09 -2.67
C HIS A 357 9.61 10.00 -2.59
N GLY A 358 10.54 9.90 -3.56
CA GLY A 358 11.89 10.48 -3.44
C GLY A 358 12.89 9.53 -2.77
N ASN A 359 14.14 9.96 -2.60
CA ASN A 359 15.13 9.21 -1.82
C ASN A 359 14.90 9.42 -0.31
N MET A 360 15.73 8.77 0.51
CA MET A 360 15.57 8.77 1.97
C MET A 360 15.59 10.20 2.56
N LYS A 361 16.39 11.11 2.01
CA LYS A 361 16.42 12.51 2.46
C LYS A 361 15.08 13.22 2.25
N GLU A 362 14.46 13.06 1.09
CA GLU A 362 13.17 13.68 0.80
C GLU A 362 12.00 13.05 1.59
N VAL A 363 12.09 11.76 1.91
CA VAL A 363 11.12 11.09 2.81
C VAL A 363 11.29 11.56 4.27
N GLY A 364 12.52 11.86 4.69
CA GLY A 364 12.85 12.42 5.99
C GLY A 364 12.60 13.93 6.14
N ASP A 365 12.40 14.64 5.03
CA ASP A 365 12.07 16.07 5.03
C ASP A 365 10.58 16.32 5.37
N ASP A 366 10.26 16.14 6.65
CA ASP A 366 8.90 16.17 7.16
C ASP A 366 8.59 17.35 8.11
N PHE A 367 7.31 17.43 8.49
CA PHE A 367 6.72 18.44 9.37
C PHE A 367 7.42 18.62 10.73
N SER A 368 8.22 17.66 11.18
CA SER A 368 8.87 17.68 12.49
C SER A 368 10.27 18.31 12.50
N GLU A 369 10.76 18.77 11.34
CA GLU A 369 12.13 19.29 11.16
C GLU A 369 12.62 20.18 12.30
N LYS A 370 11.80 21.16 12.70
CA LYS A 370 12.23 22.19 13.64
C LYS A 370 12.20 21.72 15.10
N LEU A 371 11.67 20.52 15.39
CA LEU A 371 11.75 19.91 16.72
C LEU A 371 13.17 19.51 17.11
N VAL A 372 14.10 19.38 16.17
CA VAL A 372 15.52 19.07 16.47
C VAL A 372 16.18 20.13 17.37
N ASN A 373 15.69 21.37 17.31
CA ASN A 373 16.22 22.49 18.08
C ASN A 373 15.40 22.77 19.35
N ASN A 374 14.44 21.91 19.65
CA ASN A 374 13.51 22.16 20.73
C ASN A 374 14.10 21.73 22.08
N ALA A 375 13.91 22.55 23.12
CA ALA A 375 14.20 22.13 24.47
C ALA A 375 13.18 21.07 24.90
N PRO A 376 13.60 19.96 25.54
CA PRO A 376 12.65 18.98 26.08
C PRO A 376 11.60 19.65 26.97
N GLY A 377 10.33 19.48 26.64
CA GLY A 377 9.21 20.05 27.39
C GLY A 377 8.87 21.52 27.07
N ASP A 378 9.34 22.08 25.95
CA ASP A 378 8.90 23.41 25.50
C ASP A 378 7.37 23.47 25.32
N PRO A 379 6.65 24.36 26.03
CA PRO A 379 5.21 24.50 25.89
C PRO A 379 4.79 24.99 24.50
N ASN A 380 5.70 25.59 23.71
CA ASN A 380 5.44 26.08 22.36
C ASN A 380 5.86 25.10 21.25
N TRP A 381 6.14 23.84 21.59
CA TRP A 381 6.55 22.80 20.63
C TRP A 381 5.70 22.74 19.35
N ALA A 382 4.38 22.97 19.46
CA ALA A 382 3.46 22.92 18.35
C ALA A 382 3.76 23.96 17.26
N ALA A 383 4.33 25.11 17.63
CA ALA A 383 4.78 26.14 16.69
C ALA A 383 6.02 25.72 15.87
N ASN A 384 6.74 24.68 16.35
CA ASN A 384 7.87 24.07 15.65
C ASN A 384 7.44 22.96 14.68
N LEU A 385 6.13 22.71 14.52
CA LEU A 385 5.62 21.82 13.48
C LEU A 385 5.31 22.59 12.20
N ASP A 386 5.80 22.09 11.07
CA ASP A 386 5.55 22.66 9.75
C ASP A 386 4.60 21.79 8.92
N TRP A 387 3.30 22.00 9.09
CA TRP A 387 2.26 21.25 8.39
C TRP A 387 2.19 21.53 6.88
N SER A 388 3.00 22.45 6.35
CA SER A 388 3.15 22.63 4.91
C SER A 388 4.06 21.57 4.28
N LYS A 389 4.90 20.92 5.09
CA LYS A 389 5.76 19.80 4.68
C LYS A 389 5.01 18.48 4.71
N ARG A 390 5.68 17.44 4.21
CA ARG A 390 5.19 16.05 4.23
C ARG A 390 4.84 15.64 5.67
N VAL A 391 3.66 15.04 5.84
CA VAL A 391 3.30 14.28 7.04
C VAL A 391 3.35 12.80 6.67
N PRO A 392 4.31 12.00 7.17
CA PRO A 392 4.48 10.59 6.80
C PRO A 392 3.18 9.79 6.99
N TRP A 393 2.87 8.84 6.10
CA TRP A 393 1.64 8.04 6.08
C TRP A 393 0.34 8.82 5.78
N ALA A 394 0.35 10.15 5.92
CA ALA A 394 -0.77 11.05 5.61
C ALA A 394 -0.57 11.89 4.34
N SER A 395 0.67 12.06 3.89
CA SER A 395 1.05 12.79 2.68
C SER A 395 1.70 11.81 1.69
N GLU A 396 0.85 11.09 0.96
CA GLU A 396 1.28 10.07 0.00
C GLU A 396 1.10 10.54 -1.45
N PRO A 397 1.94 10.04 -2.38
CA PRO A 397 1.76 10.30 -3.81
C PRO A 397 0.40 9.83 -4.29
N GLY A 398 -0.24 10.64 -5.15
CA GLY A 398 -1.52 10.30 -5.76
C GLY A 398 -1.38 9.71 -7.15
N CYS A 399 -2.44 9.07 -7.63
CA CYS A 399 -2.65 8.63 -8.99
C CYS A 399 -2.44 9.79 -9.97
N GLN A 400 -2.99 10.96 -9.66
CA GLN A 400 -2.81 12.19 -10.46
C GLN A 400 -1.36 12.64 -10.60
N SER A 401 -0.45 12.18 -9.73
CA SER A 401 0.95 12.57 -9.78
C SER A 401 1.68 11.98 -10.99
N CYS A 402 1.21 10.84 -11.52
CA CYS A 402 1.69 10.25 -12.78
C CYS A 402 0.61 10.20 -13.87
N HIS A 403 -0.65 9.97 -13.50
CA HIS A 403 -1.81 9.96 -14.38
C HIS A 403 -2.42 11.37 -14.46
N THR A 404 -1.66 12.29 -15.03
CA THR A 404 -1.90 13.75 -14.96
C THR A 404 -3.03 14.27 -15.84
N GLY A 405 -3.84 13.35 -16.39
CA GLY A 405 -4.98 13.67 -17.23
C GLY A 405 -5.18 12.67 -18.35
N ASP A 406 -5.82 13.11 -19.43
CA ASP A 406 -6.25 12.29 -20.55
C ASP A 406 -5.42 12.55 -21.82
N ALA A 407 -5.80 11.93 -22.95
CA ALA A 407 -5.03 12.04 -24.19
C ALA A 407 -4.98 13.46 -24.77
N MET A 408 -5.85 14.38 -24.34
CA MET A 408 -5.93 15.75 -24.84
C MET A 408 -5.35 16.77 -23.85
N SER A 409 -5.34 16.45 -22.57
CA SER A 409 -4.84 17.33 -21.51
C SER A 409 -4.13 16.50 -20.44
N ASN A 410 -2.79 16.51 -20.47
CA ASN A 410 -1.88 15.88 -19.51
C ASN A 410 -0.55 16.65 -19.47
N LEU A 411 0.37 16.26 -18.58
CA LEU A 411 1.64 16.93 -18.36
C LEU A 411 2.84 16.32 -19.11
N ALA A 412 2.65 15.35 -20.02
CA ALA A 412 3.77 14.64 -20.65
C ALA A 412 4.71 15.54 -21.49
N ASN A 413 4.28 16.75 -21.85
CA ASN A 413 5.10 17.75 -22.55
C ASN A 413 5.75 18.80 -21.63
N ASP A 414 5.57 18.73 -20.30
CA ASP A 414 6.26 19.61 -19.35
C ASP A 414 7.77 19.32 -19.37
N PRO A 415 8.65 20.33 -19.46
CA PRO A 415 10.10 20.09 -19.49
C PRO A 415 10.67 19.53 -18.17
N ASN A 416 9.92 19.61 -17.07
CA ASN A 416 10.37 19.17 -15.74
C ASN A 416 9.74 17.84 -15.31
N VAL A 417 9.32 16.99 -16.25
CA VAL A 417 8.80 15.65 -15.96
C VAL A 417 9.49 14.60 -16.81
N ILE A 418 9.34 13.34 -16.42
CA ILE A 418 9.81 12.19 -17.18
C ILE A 418 8.60 11.49 -17.79
N PRO A 419 8.31 11.69 -19.09
CA PRO A 419 7.14 11.08 -19.73
C PRO A 419 7.36 9.60 -20.01
N ALA A 420 6.27 8.82 -19.94
CA ALA A 420 6.23 7.47 -20.45
C ALA A 420 6.17 7.46 -21.99
N SER A 421 6.52 6.35 -22.61
CA SER A 421 6.50 6.18 -24.07
C SER A 421 5.10 6.28 -24.72
N ASP A 422 4.04 6.27 -23.92
CA ASP A 422 2.67 6.49 -24.40
C ASP A 422 2.31 7.96 -24.61
N GLY A 423 3.14 8.90 -24.16
CA GLY A 423 2.89 10.34 -24.28
C GLY A 423 1.74 10.86 -23.42
N ILE A 424 1.33 10.12 -22.39
CA ILE A 424 0.24 10.51 -21.48
C ILE A 424 0.68 10.43 -20.01
N ARG A 425 1.22 9.28 -19.59
CA ARG A 425 1.64 9.06 -18.20
C ARG A 425 3.02 9.63 -17.93
N LEU A 426 3.30 9.92 -16.66
CA LEU A 426 4.65 10.18 -16.18
C LEU A 426 5.24 8.92 -15.53
N LEU A 427 6.58 8.84 -15.50
CA LEU A 427 7.34 7.77 -14.84
C LEU A 427 7.81 8.15 -13.43
N GLN A 428 7.57 9.40 -13.02
CA GLN A 428 7.93 9.95 -11.72
C GLN A 428 6.78 10.83 -11.22
N ALA A 429 6.48 10.75 -9.91
CA ALA A 429 5.35 11.41 -9.29
C ALA A 429 5.61 12.88 -8.93
N TYR A 430 6.84 13.34 -9.04
CA TYR A 430 7.26 14.70 -8.72
C TYR A 430 8.06 15.29 -9.88
N ARG A 431 8.28 16.61 -9.88
CA ARG A 431 9.03 17.27 -10.95
C ARG A 431 10.52 17.07 -10.77
N THR A 432 11.26 16.97 -11.88
CA THR A 432 12.72 16.77 -11.87
C THR A 432 13.50 17.94 -11.29
N ASN A 433 12.89 19.13 -11.24
CA ASN A 433 13.46 20.33 -10.64
C ASN A 433 12.95 20.62 -9.21
N ASP A 434 12.19 19.69 -8.62
CA ASP A 434 11.71 19.81 -7.24
C ASP A 434 12.62 19.02 -6.29
N PRO A 435 13.45 19.70 -5.48
CA PRO A 435 14.38 19.04 -4.56
C PRO A 435 13.68 18.35 -3.38
N THR A 436 12.38 18.60 -3.16
CA THR A 436 11.61 18.00 -2.05
C THR A 436 10.86 16.74 -2.46
N ALA A 437 10.89 16.38 -3.75
CA ALA A 437 10.08 15.32 -4.33
C ALA A 437 8.59 15.43 -3.98
N SER A 438 8.01 16.64 -4.02
CA SER A 438 6.61 16.85 -3.71
C SER A 438 5.71 16.29 -4.81
N PRO A 439 4.68 15.48 -4.48
CA PRO A 439 3.80 14.89 -5.48
C PRO A 439 3.10 15.94 -6.35
N ILE A 440 3.10 15.70 -7.66
CA ILE A 440 2.39 16.53 -8.64
C ILE A 440 0.89 16.45 -8.36
N LYS A 441 0.24 17.62 -8.33
CA LYS A 441 -1.22 17.76 -8.34
C LYS A 441 -1.66 18.18 -9.74
N ALA A 442 -2.37 17.31 -10.44
CA ALA A 442 -2.76 17.56 -11.82
C ALA A 442 -3.96 18.51 -11.91
N VAL A 443 -3.95 19.36 -12.94
CA VAL A 443 -5.10 20.22 -13.28
C VAL A 443 -6.24 19.37 -13.86
N ASN A 444 -5.92 18.45 -14.78
CA ASN A 444 -6.89 17.48 -15.25
C ASN A 444 -7.02 16.34 -14.23
N ARG A 445 -8.18 16.30 -13.56
CA ARG A 445 -8.46 15.40 -12.44
C ARG A 445 -9.11 14.08 -12.83
N ARG A 446 -9.16 13.70 -14.12
CA ARG A 446 -9.87 12.48 -14.59
C ARG A 446 -9.45 11.21 -13.84
N PHE A 447 -8.18 11.12 -13.44
CA PHE A 447 -7.61 10.00 -12.69
C PHE A 447 -7.12 10.39 -11.28
N ALA A 448 -7.57 11.54 -10.78
CA ALA A 448 -7.21 12.01 -9.45
C ALA A 448 -8.08 11.37 -8.36
N GLU A 449 -7.54 11.36 -7.15
CA GLU A 449 -8.24 11.05 -5.93
C GLU A 449 -9.48 11.94 -5.70
N THR A 450 -10.34 11.50 -4.80
CA THR A 450 -11.41 12.35 -4.27
C THR A 450 -10.81 13.61 -3.64
N ARG A 451 -11.49 14.73 -3.77
CA ARG A 451 -11.10 16.01 -3.18
C ARG A 451 -12.25 16.58 -2.38
N ASP A 452 -11.95 17.05 -1.18
CA ASP A 452 -12.94 17.69 -0.32
C ASP A 452 -13.33 19.09 -0.87
N THR A 453 -14.32 19.71 -0.23
CA THR A 453 -14.82 21.04 -0.60
C THR A 453 -13.79 22.15 -0.40
N ASN A 454 -12.75 21.91 0.40
CA ASN A 454 -11.66 22.85 0.67
C ASN A 454 -10.47 22.67 -0.28
N GLY A 455 -10.57 21.74 -1.24
CA GLY A 455 -9.55 21.50 -2.23
C GLY A 455 -8.45 20.53 -1.81
N LYS A 456 -8.60 19.83 -0.67
CA LYS A 456 -7.65 18.83 -0.20
C LYS A 456 -7.93 17.47 -0.82
N ASP A 457 -6.91 16.87 -1.40
CA ASP A 457 -6.99 15.52 -1.95
C ASP A 457 -7.01 14.50 -0.81
N HIS A 458 -7.92 13.54 -0.91
CA HIS A 458 -7.95 12.38 -0.02
C HIS A 458 -6.86 11.40 -0.43
N LEU A 459 -6.41 10.56 0.51
CA LEU A 459 -5.60 9.40 0.21
C LEU A 459 -6.33 8.43 -0.71
N TYR A 460 -5.59 7.70 -1.55
CA TYR A 460 -6.13 6.67 -2.44
C TYR A 460 -7.01 5.64 -1.71
N ARG A 461 -6.58 5.15 -0.53
CA ARG A 461 -7.32 4.20 0.33
C ARG A 461 -8.62 4.77 0.94
N LEU A 462 -8.83 6.08 0.83
CA LEU A 462 -10.01 6.82 1.31
C LEU A 462 -10.75 7.51 0.15
N SER A 463 -10.33 7.25 -1.09
CA SER A 463 -10.92 7.82 -2.29
C SER A 463 -11.93 6.87 -2.91
N LYS A 464 -12.93 7.46 -3.54
CA LYS A 464 -14.02 6.77 -4.22
C LYS A 464 -14.25 7.35 -5.61
N GLY A 465 -14.84 6.53 -6.47
CA GLY A 465 -15.15 6.89 -7.85
C GLY A 465 -16.59 6.54 -8.22
N HIS A 466 -16.75 5.73 -9.26
CA HIS A 466 -18.04 5.37 -9.84
C HIS A 466 -18.95 4.68 -8.81
N GLY A 467 -20.15 5.23 -8.62
CA GLY A 467 -21.16 4.68 -7.71
C GLY A 467 -20.76 4.68 -6.23
N GLY A 468 -19.76 5.47 -5.83
CA GLY A 468 -19.23 5.47 -4.47
C GLY A 468 -18.30 4.30 -4.13
N VAL A 469 -17.95 3.46 -5.12
CA VAL A 469 -16.99 2.37 -4.92
C VAL A 469 -15.61 2.94 -4.66
N MET A 470 -14.94 2.45 -3.62
CA MET A 470 -13.57 2.86 -3.30
C MET A 470 -12.61 2.46 -4.42
N CYS A 471 -11.58 3.28 -4.63
CA CYS A 471 -10.58 3.02 -5.67
C CYS A 471 -9.95 1.62 -5.51
N GLU A 472 -9.66 1.19 -4.27
CA GLU A 472 -9.12 -0.14 -3.97
C GLU A 472 -10.05 -1.29 -4.40
N GLY A 473 -11.36 -1.07 -4.42
CA GLY A 473 -12.34 -2.05 -4.89
C GLY A 473 -12.29 -2.30 -6.39
N CYS A 474 -11.81 -1.33 -7.18
CA CYS A 474 -11.66 -1.48 -8.64
C CYS A 474 -10.21 -1.76 -9.06
N HIS A 475 -9.23 -1.21 -8.35
CA HIS A 475 -7.83 -1.20 -8.77
C HIS A 475 -6.93 -2.13 -7.94
N GLY A 476 -7.36 -2.60 -6.77
CA GLY A 476 -6.53 -3.33 -5.80
C GLY A 476 -5.87 -2.42 -4.77
N SER A 477 -5.14 -3.00 -3.82
CA SER A 477 -4.52 -2.21 -2.74
C SER A 477 -3.31 -1.40 -3.20
N THR A 478 -2.97 -0.37 -2.42
CA THR A 478 -1.75 0.42 -2.62
C THR A 478 -0.51 -0.50 -2.75
N HIS A 479 0.41 -0.19 -3.67
CA HIS A 479 1.59 -1.00 -4.03
C HIS A 479 1.31 -2.38 -4.67
N ALA A 480 0.06 -2.87 -4.66
CA ALA A 480 -0.37 -4.12 -5.29
C ALA A 480 -1.52 -3.93 -6.30
N ILE A 481 -1.63 -2.72 -6.89
CA ILE A 481 -2.59 -2.38 -7.95
C ILE A 481 -2.54 -3.42 -9.08
N TRP A 482 -3.70 -3.87 -9.54
CA TRP A 482 -3.80 -4.94 -10.53
C TRP A 482 -3.45 -4.49 -11.95
N PRO A 483 -2.85 -5.37 -12.77
CA PRO A 483 -2.47 -6.73 -12.44
C PRO A 483 -1.09 -6.80 -11.74
N ASN A 484 -0.90 -7.80 -10.89
CA ASN A 484 0.45 -8.27 -10.59
C ASN A 484 1.00 -8.97 -11.86
N PRO A 485 2.23 -8.66 -12.32
CA PRO A 485 2.78 -9.23 -13.56
C PRO A 485 2.93 -10.75 -13.51
N PHE A 486 3.03 -11.34 -12.31
CA PHE A 486 3.06 -12.78 -12.16
C PHE A 486 1.63 -13.34 -12.17
N ALA A 487 1.28 -14.04 -13.25
CA ALA A 487 -0.10 -14.47 -13.52
C ALA A 487 -0.71 -15.36 -12.42
N ALA A 488 0.09 -16.14 -11.70
CA ALA A 488 -0.39 -17.02 -10.62
C ALA A 488 -0.40 -16.35 -9.23
N SER A 489 0.04 -15.09 -9.11
CA SER A 489 0.04 -14.35 -7.85
C SER A 489 -1.35 -14.26 -7.24
N ASN A 490 -1.42 -14.41 -5.91
CA ASN A 490 -2.63 -14.21 -5.11
C ASN A 490 -3.27 -12.83 -5.31
N ASP A 491 -2.49 -11.78 -5.59
CA ASP A 491 -3.03 -10.43 -5.82
C ASP A 491 -4.00 -10.42 -7.01
N ASN A 492 -3.81 -11.30 -8.00
CA ASN A 492 -4.65 -11.37 -9.18
C ASN A 492 -5.97 -12.12 -8.96
N LEU A 493 -6.17 -12.81 -7.82
CA LEU A 493 -7.34 -13.66 -7.60
C LEU A 493 -8.63 -12.86 -7.52
N ALA A 494 -8.65 -11.74 -6.80
CA ALA A 494 -9.84 -10.88 -6.70
C ALA A 494 -10.34 -10.46 -8.09
N ALA A 495 -9.46 -9.93 -8.95
CA ALA A 495 -9.81 -9.55 -10.31
C ALA A 495 -10.31 -10.75 -11.15
N LYS A 496 -9.63 -11.91 -11.07
CA LYS A 496 -10.05 -13.11 -11.79
C LYS A 496 -11.42 -13.60 -11.36
N ASP A 497 -11.68 -13.64 -10.06
CA ASP A 497 -12.95 -14.10 -9.49
C ASP A 497 -14.11 -13.20 -9.91
N LEU A 498 -13.85 -11.88 -10.01
CA LEU A 498 -14.87 -10.87 -10.30
C LEU A 498 -15.18 -10.70 -11.79
N GLN A 499 -14.15 -10.60 -12.65
CA GLN A 499 -14.34 -10.30 -14.08
C GLN A 499 -13.79 -11.38 -15.03
N GLY A 500 -13.25 -12.49 -14.51
CA GLY A 500 -12.73 -13.60 -15.30
C GLY A 500 -11.32 -13.39 -15.87
N HIS A 501 -10.67 -12.25 -15.59
CA HIS A 501 -9.30 -11.97 -16.02
C HIS A 501 -8.57 -11.04 -15.06
N THR A 502 -7.24 -10.98 -15.18
CA THR A 502 -6.41 -10.07 -14.40
C THR A 502 -6.52 -8.61 -14.86
N GLY A 503 -6.22 -7.68 -13.95
CA GLY A 503 -6.20 -6.24 -14.19
C GLY A 503 -7.26 -5.51 -13.39
N VAL A 504 -7.26 -4.18 -13.51
CA VAL A 504 -8.29 -3.32 -12.91
C VAL A 504 -9.68 -3.75 -13.39
N LEU A 505 -10.69 -3.64 -12.52
CA LEU A 505 -12.06 -3.99 -12.86
C LEU A 505 -12.60 -3.02 -13.90
N ARG A 506 -13.05 -3.57 -15.03
CA ARG A 506 -13.65 -2.77 -16.10
C ARG A 506 -14.81 -3.45 -16.81
N GLU A 507 -15.09 -4.71 -16.51
CA GLU A 507 -16.29 -5.39 -17.00
C GLU A 507 -17.49 -4.96 -16.16
N CYS A 508 -18.35 -4.09 -16.71
CA CYS A 508 -19.46 -3.48 -15.95
C CYS A 508 -20.44 -4.51 -15.37
N ASN A 509 -20.57 -5.67 -16.01
CA ASN A 509 -21.42 -6.77 -15.53
C ASN A 509 -20.94 -7.38 -14.19
N THR A 510 -19.68 -7.14 -13.80
CA THR A 510 -19.16 -7.50 -12.48
C THR A 510 -20.02 -6.92 -11.35
N CYS A 511 -20.55 -5.71 -11.54
CA CYS A 511 -21.33 -5.00 -10.54
C CYS A 511 -22.81 -4.84 -10.94
N HIS A 512 -23.07 -4.59 -12.22
CA HIS A 512 -24.42 -4.33 -12.73
C HIS A 512 -25.18 -5.61 -13.14
N GLY A 513 -24.54 -6.78 -13.05
CA GLY A 513 -25.10 -8.02 -13.56
C GLY A 513 -25.22 -8.02 -15.08
N ASN A 514 -25.99 -8.97 -15.62
CA ASN A 514 -26.17 -9.14 -17.07
C ASN A 514 -27.26 -8.23 -17.63
N ILE A 515 -27.11 -6.92 -17.45
CA ILE A 515 -28.02 -5.90 -18.00
C ILE A 515 -27.36 -5.13 -19.15
N ASP A 516 -28.16 -4.70 -20.12
CA ASP A 516 -27.69 -3.78 -21.16
C ASP A 516 -27.72 -2.34 -20.62
N LEU A 517 -26.53 -1.80 -20.36
CA LEU A 517 -26.33 -0.42 -19.90
C LEU A 517 -26.55 0.62 -21.02
N GLY A 518 -26.77 0.18 -22.26
CA GLY A 518 -27.05 1.05 -23.38
C GLY A 518 -25.83 1.84 -23.87
N VAL A 519 -26.08 3.06 -24.36
CA VAL A 519 -25.07 3.98 -24.91
C VAL A 519 -24.91 5.14 -23.94
N THR A 520 -23.88 5.09 -23.09
CA THR A 520 -23.61 6.05 -22.03
C THR A 520 -22.10 6.25 -21.83
N LEU A 521 -21.71 7.36 -21.19
CA LEU A 521 -20.35 7.66 -20.71
C LEU A 521 -20.29 7.73 -19.17
N GLU A 522 -21.34 7.31 -18.47
CA GLU A 522 -21.46 7.44 -17.00
C GLU A 522 -20.63 6.42 -16.20
N GLY A 523 -19.78 5.64 -16.87
CA GLY A 523 -18.85 4.72 -16.21
C GLY A 523 -17.69 5.44 -15.51
N PRO A 524 -16.82 4.67 -14.83
CA PRO A 524 -15.65 5.22 -14.15
C PRO A 524 -14.78 6.02 -15.13
N HIS A 525 -14.27 7.18 -14.70
CA HIS A 525 -13.42 8.07 -15.51
C HIS A 525 -14.03 8.53 -16.85
N GLY A 526 -15.36 8.52 -16.97
CA GLY A 526 -16.08 8.83 -18.22
C GLY A 526 -16.10 7.68 -19.22
N MET A 527 -15.87 6.45 -18.76
CA MET A 527 -15.87 5.27 -19.62
C MET A 527 -17.28 4.88 -20.06
N HIS A 528 -17.37 4.39 -21.28
CA HIS A 528 -18.55 3.69 -21.78
C HIS A 528 -18.51 2.20 -21.44
N PRO A 529 -19.65 1.49 -21.53
CA PRO A 529 -19.68 0.03 -21.41
C PRO A 529 -18.70 -0.63 -22.40
N VAL A 530 -17.74 -1.38 -21.87
CA VAL A 530 -16.79 -2.16 -22.68
C VAL A 530 -17.38 -3.52 -23.00
N GLY A 531 -17.14 -4.04 -24.21
CA GLY A 531 -17.70 -5.34 -24.63
C GLY A 531 -19.22 -5.35 -24.89
N SER A 532 -19.90 -4.21 -24.83
CA SER A 532 -21.35 -4.11 -25.13
C SER A 532 -21.62 -4.14 -26.64
N ARG A 533 -22.52 -5.04 -27.07
CA ARG A 533 -23.03 -5.10 -28.45
C ARG A 533 -23.85 -3.84 -28.80
N THR A 534 -24.59 -3.32 -27.83
CA THR A 534 -25.40 -2.11 -28.00
C THR A 534 -24.52 -0.90 -28.21
N TRP A 535 -23.48 -0.73 -27.39
CA TRP A 535 -22.47 0.31 -27.58
C TRP A 535 -21.87 0.24 -28.98
N ASN A 536 -21.36 -0.93 -29.36
CA ASN A 536 -20.69 -1.14 -30.65
C ASN A 536 -21.57 -0.70 -31.84
N LYS A 537 -22.87 -1.03 -31.82
CA LYS A 537 -23.77 -0.71 -32.92
C LYS A 537 -24.34 0.71 -32.90
N LYS A 538 -24.47 1.35 -31.73
CA LYS A 538 -25.34 2.52 -31.55
C LYS A 538 -24.64 3.78 -31.02
N HIS A 539 -23.32 3.77 -30.83
CA HIS A 539 -22.60 4.93 -30.27
C HIS A 539 -22.47 6.15 -31.23
N GLU A 540 -22.80 6.01 -32.51
CA GLU A 540 -22.63 7.08 -33.53
C GLU A 540 -23.23 8.43 -33.10
N LYS A 541 -24.53 8.47 -32.77
CA LYS A 541 -25.19 9.72 -32.38
C LYS A 541 -24.59 10.35 -31.13
N LEU A 542 -24.07 9.53 -30.22
CA LEU A 542 -23.39 10.01 -29.02
C LEU A 542 -22.02 10.62 -29.40
N ALA A 543 -21.26 9.95 -30.26
CA ALA A 543 -19.95 10.41 -30.72
C ALA A 543 -20.02 11.71 -31.55
N GLU A 544 -21.06 11.88 -32.38
CA GLU A 544 -21.31 13.11 -33.15
C GLU A 544 -21.57 14.32 -32.23
N ARG A 545 -22.21 14.10 -31.07
CA ARG A 545 -22.53 15.17 -30.11
C ARG A 545 -21.43 15.41 -29.08
N ASN A 546 -20.60 14.40 -28.81
CA ASN A 546 -19.60 14.41 -27.71
C ASN A 546 -18.20 14.04 -28.22
N THR A 547 -17.81 14.59 -29.37
CA THR A 547 -16.52 14.25 -29.99
C THR A 547 -15.32 14.53 -29.07
N SER A 548 -15.39 15.57 -28.22
CA SER A 548 -14.35 15.87 -27.23
C SER A 548 -14.12 14.73 -26.23
N GLU A 549 -15.19 14.14 -25.69
CA GLU A 549 -15.08 13.03 -24.73
C GLU A 549 -14.48 11.77 -25.37
N CYS A 550 -14.79 11.52 -26.65
CA CYS A 550 -14.16 10.43 -27.38
C CYS A 550 -12.65 10.71 -27.55
N LYS A 551 -12.27 11.95 -27.89
CA LYS A 551 -10.87 12.35 -28.07
C LYS A 551 -10.06 12.23 -26.77
N SER A 552 -10.67 12.47 -25.60
CA SER A 552 -10.00 12.28 -24.30
C SER A 552 -9.41 10.88 -24.11
N CYS A 553 -10.04 9.83 -24.64
CA CYS A 553 -9.53 8.46 -24.48
C CYS A 553 -8.96 7.87 -25.79
N HIS A 554 -9.54 8.22 -26.94
CA HIS A 554 -9.17 7.69 -28.25
C HIS A 554 -8.21 8.59 -29.02
N GLY A 555 -7.78 9.71 -28.42
CA GLY A 555 -6.80 10.65 -28.98
C GLY A 555 -7.42 11.64 -29.97
N ALA A 556 -6.68 12.71 -30.27
CA ALA A 556 -7.12 13.82 -31.11
C ALA A 556 -7.62 13.40 -32.50
N ASN A 557 -7.07 12.30 -33.03
CA ASN A 557 -7.42 11.73 -34.32
C ASN A 557 -8.29 10.46 -34.23
N GLY A 558 -8.75 10.07 -33.03
CA GLY A 558 -9.60 8.89 -32.86
C GLY A 558 -8.94 7.56 -33.22
N GLN A 559 -7.61 7.48 -33.29
CA GLN A 559 -6.88 6.25 -33.63
C GLN A 559 -6.58 5.35 -32.42
N GLY A 560 -7.00 5.77 -31.23
CA GLY A 560 -6.80 5.05 -29.99
C GLY A 560 -5.51 5.45 -29.26
N THR A 561 -5.53 5.30 -27.95
CA THR A 561 -4.38 5.53 -27.07
C THR A 561 -4.28 4.38 -26.05
N GLU A 562 -3.35 4.47 -25.10
CA GLU A 562 -3.33 3.52 -23.97
C GLU A 562 -4.64 3.55 -23.15
N LEU A 563 -5.36 4.68 -23.13
CA LEU A 563 -6.62 4.81 -22.40
C LEU A 563 -7.76 4.01 -23.05
N SER A 564 -7.73 3.81 -24.37
CA SER A 564 -8.72 3.02 -25.11
C SER A 564 -8.35 1.54 -25.25
N ARG A 565 -7.30 1.09 -24.57
CA ARG A 565 -6.78 -0.28 -24.68
C ARG A 565 -7.76 -1.32 -24.13
N THR A 566 -7.99 -2.43 -24.84
CA THR A 566 -8.83 -3.55 -24.38
C THR A 566 -8.21 -4.30 -23.19
N GLY A 567 -9.00 -4.58 -22.14
CA GLY A 567 -8.54 -5.35 -20.96
C GLY A 567 -8.64 -6.87 -21.12
N ALA A 568 -9.46 -7.33 -22.05
CA ALA A 568 -9.68 -8.73 -22.39
C ALA A 568 -9.92 -8.86 -23.90
N GLN A 569 -9.85 -10.08 -24.43
CA GLN A 569 -10.27 -10.37 -25.80
C GLN A 569 -11.75 -10.04 -25.97
N ARG A 570 -12.09 -9.38 -27.08
CA ARG A 570 -13.45 -8.94 -27.40
C ARG A 570 -13.94 -9.57 -28.69
N GLN A 571 -15.26 -9.73 -28.77
CA GLN A 571 -15.96 -10.02 -30.02
C GLN A 571 -16.89 -8.87 -30.36
N TRP A 572 -16.70 -8.30 -31.54
CA TRP A 572 -17.40 -7.10 -31.99
C TRP A 572 -18.04 -7.31 -33.35
N ILE A 573 -19.13 -6.60 -33.61
CA ILE A 573 -19.89 -6.70 -34.86
C ILE A 573 -19.58 -5.47 -35.69
N CYS A 574 -19.04 -5.67 -36.89
CA CYS A 574 -18.74 -4.62 -37.84
C CYS A 574 -20.00 -3.89 -38.32
N LYS A 575 -19.96 -2.56 -38.31
CA LYS A 575 -21.06 -1.72 -38.82
C LYS A 575 -21.07 -1.65 -40.35
N ASP A 576 -19.89 -1.58 -40.96
CA ASP A 576 -19.68 -1.53 -42.40
C ASP A 576 -18.38 -2.27 -42.78
N SER A 577 -17.97 -2.16 -44.05
CA SER A 577 -16.74 -2.75 -44.59
C SER A 577 -15.62 -1.72 -44.75
N LYS A 578 -15.68 -0.59 -44.02
CA LYS A 578 -14.74 0.54 -44.16
C LYS A 578 -13.72 0.63 -43.02
N GLY A 579 -13.72 -0.35 -42.12
CA GLY A 579 -12.71 -0.48 -41.06
C GLY A 579 -11.58 -1.41 -41.47
N SER A 580 -10.39 -1.23 -40.89
CA SER A 580 -9.21 -2.06 -41.15
C SER A 580 -9.37 -3.51 -40.67
N LEU A 581 -10.27 -3.76 -39.70
CA LEU A 581 -10.60 -5.12 -39.24
C LEU A 581 -11.90 -5.65 -39.84
N CYS A 582 -12.63 -4.84 -40.61
CA CYS A 582 -13.99 -5.13 -41.05
C CYS A 582 -14.09 -5.19 -42.58
N SER A 583 -14.38 -6.38 -43.11
CA SER A 583 -14.59 -6.61 -44.55
C SER A 583 -16.07 -6.64 -44.95
N ALA A 584 -17.01 -6.79 -44.00
CA ALA A 584 -18.44 -6.78 -44.28
C ALA A 584 -19.28 -6.26 -43.09
N LYS A 585 -20.41 -5.62 -43.39
CA LYS A 585 -21.43 -5.28 -42.39
C LYS A 585 -21.96 -6.56 -41.73
N GLY A 586 -21.99 -6.58 -40.40
CA GLY A 586 -22.46 -7.73 -39.62
C GLY A 586 -21.39 -8.79 -39.34
N GLN A 587 -20.19 -8.67 -39.92
CA GLN A 587 -19.06 -9.55 -39.59
C GLN A 587 -18.75 -9.47 -38.10
N VAL A 588 -18.53 -10.63 -37.47
CA VAL A 588 -18.00 -10.71 -36.11
C VAL A 588 -16.48 -10.76 -36.20
N ILE A 589 -15.81 -9.83 -35.51
CA ILE A 589 -14.35 -9.77 -35.42
C ILE A 589 -13.90 -10.07 -34.00
N THR A 590 -12.74 -10.71 -33.88
CA THR A 590 -12.06 -10.93 -32.61
C THR A 590 -10.99 -9.86 -32.45
N VAL A 591 -11.10 -9.07 -31.39
CA VAL A 591 -10.11 -8.04 -31.03
C VAL A 591 -9.32 -8.54 -29.82
N PRO A 592 -7.99 -8.73 -29.93
CA PRO A 592 -7.17 -9.21 -28.84
C PRO A 592 -7.19 -8.29 -27.60
N LYS A 593 -6.79 -8.85 -26.45
CA LYS A 593 -6.43 -8.05 -25.27
C LYS A 593 -5.24 -7.15 -25.61
N GLY A 594 -5.23 -5.92 -25.09
CA GLY A 594 -4.13 -4.98 -25.29
C GLY A 594 -4.23 -4.15 -26.58
N THR A 595 -5.27 -4.33 -27.40
CA THR A 595 -5.48 -3.51 -28.60
C THR A 595 -5.95 -2.10 -28.22
N LYS A 596 -5.22 -1.07 -28.65
CA LYS A 596 -5.67 0.33 -28.59
C LYS A 596 -6.82 0.50 -29.57
N VAL A 597 -7.99 0.89 -29.06
CA VAL A 597 -9.20 0.93 -29.88
C VAL A 597 -9.31 2.27 -30.58
N GLY A 598 -9.43 2.25 -31.90
CA GLY A 598 -9.59 3.41 -32.76
C GLY A 598 -10.78 3.26 -33.70
N CYS A 599 -11.30 4.37 -34.23
CA CYS A 599 -12.48 4.40 -35.09
C CYS A 599 -12.27 3.54 -36.35
N THR A 600 -11.09 3.71 -36.98
CA THR A 600 -10.68 3.09 -38.24
C THR A 600 -10.62 1.58 -38.19
N GLN A 601 -10.61 0.96 -37.00
CA GLN A 601 -10.62 -0.50 -36.89
C GLN A 601 -11.97 -1.07 -37.32
N CYS A 602 -13.07 -0.36 -37.07
CA CYS A 602 -14.42 -0.88 -37.30
C CYS A 602 -15.16 -0.15 -38.43
N HIS A 603 -14.90 1.13 -38.65
CA HIS A 603 -15.55 1.95 -39.67
C HIS A 603 -14.69 3.17 -40.04
N SER A 604 -15.11 3.96 -41.03
CA SER A 604 -14.42 5.21 -41.36
C SER A 604 -14.35 6.16 -40.16
N ASN A 605 -13.22 6.86 -40.01
CA ASN A 605 -13.06 7.83 -38.94
C ASN A 605 -13.88 9.10 -39.20
N LYS A 606 -14.75 9.47 -38.27
CA LYS A 606 -15.59 10.68 -38.33
C LYS A 606 -15.23 11.74 -37.30
N ILE A 607 -14.23 11.49 -36.42
CA ILE A 607 -13.86 12.37 -35.31
C ILE A 607 -13.30 13.73 -35.74
N ASN A 608 -12.79 13.87 -36.98
CA ASN A 608 -12.26 15.11 -37.52
C ASN A 608 -12.96 15.59 -38.81
N GLY A 609 -14.24 15.22 -39.01
CA GLY A 609 -15.05 15.77 -40.11
C GLY A 609 -14.71 15.22 -41.50
N GLY A 610 -14.57 13.89 -41.61
CA GLY A 610 -14.38 13.22 -42.90
C GLY A 610 -15.65 13.11 -43.74
#